data_AF-A0A1B6JY62-F1
#
_entry.id   AF-A0A1B6JY62-F1
#
_cell.length_a   1.000
_cell.length_b   1.000
_cell.length_c   1.000
_cell.angle_alpha   90.00
_cell.angle_beta   90.00
_cell.angle_gamma   90.00
#
_symmetry.space_group_name_H-M   'P 1'
#
loop_
_entity.id
_entity.type
_entity.pdbx_description
1 polymer ?
#
loop_
_entity_poly.entity_id
_entity_poly.type
_entity_poly.pdbx_seq_one_letter_code
_entity_poly.pdbx_strand_id
1 'polypeptide(L)'
;MNKYNSFLNLLRFLLVILTTLVRLGSGGPEENEGVKYANKCEVCKIVSHELQARLEETGKVQEVLEIGYSLDDVKPKKKTQYKKSELRLVESLENICDKILEYNIHKEREDSTRFARGMSQTFKTLHGLVDKGVKVDLGIPLELWDKPSVEITKMKTQFQ
;
A
#
# COMPACT_ATOMS: atom_id res chain seq x y z
N MET A 1 -16.77 -48.65 16.59
CA MET A 1 -16.48 -47.71 15.47
C MET A 1 -16.50 -46.22 15.86
N ASN A 2 -17.33 -45.75 16.80
CA ASN A 2 -17.41 -44.29 17.10
C ASN A 2 -16.21 -43.65 17.83
N LYS A 3 -15.47 -44.39 18.68
CA LYS A 3 -14.30 -43.84 19.39
C LYS A 3 -13.12 -43.53 18.47
N TYR A 4 -12.91 -44.34 17.44
CA TYR A 4 -11.82 -44.16 16.47
C TYR A 4 -12.04 -42.93 15.58
N ASN A 5 -13.28 -42.73 15.11
CA ASN A 5 -13.65 -41.53 14.35
C ASN A 5 -13.56 -40.25 15.18
N SER A 6 -13.93 -40.32 16.47
CA SER A 6 -13.78 -39.17 17.39
C SER A 6 -12.31 -38.82 17.62
N PHE A 7 -11.44 -39.81 17.82
CA PHE A 7 -10.00 -39.62 17.96
C PHE A 7 -9.35 -39.05 16.68
N LEU A 8 -9.77 -39.56 15.51
CA LEU A 8 -9.28 -39.08 14.22
C LEU A 8 -9.70 -37.62 13.96
N ASN A 9 -10.91 -37.24 14.37
CA ASN A 9 -11.39 -35.85 14.27
C ASN A 9 -10.65 -34.93 15.25
N LEU A 10 -10.36 -35.38 16.48
CA LEU A 10 -9.57 -34.62 17.44
C LEU A 10 -8.14 -34.36 16.94
N LEU A 11 -7.53 -35.37 16.32
CA LEU A 11 -6.21 -35.24 15.68
C LEU A 11 -6.24 -34.26 14.51
N ARG A 12 -7.29 -34.29 13.68
CA ARG A 12 -7.49 -33.31 12.60
C ARG A 12 -7.65 -31.88 13.13
N PHE A 13 -8.41 -31.69 14.20
CA PHE A 13 -8.57 -30.38 14.84
C PHE A 13 -7.25 -29.86 15.41
N LEU A 14 -6.46 -30.71 16.07
CA LEU A 14 -5.13 -30.35 16.57
C LEU A 14 -4.17 -29.99 15.44
N LEU A 15 -4.20 -30.71 14.32
CA LEU A 15 -3.42 -30.38 13.13
C LEU A 15 -3.83 -29.03 12.54
N VAL A 16 -5.13 -28.72 12.46
CA VAL A 16 -5.62 -27.42 11.99
C VAL A 16 -5.13 -26.29 12.91
N ILE A 17 -5.27 -26.46 14.23
CA ILE A 17 -4.81 -25.47 15.23
C ILE A 17 -3.30 -25.24 15.11
N LEU A 18 -2.52 -26.33 14.98
CA LEU A 18 -1.07 -26.25 14.82
C LEU A 18 -0.68 -25.52 13.53
N THR A 19 -1.38 -25.80 12.41
CA THR A 19 -1.13 -25.10 11.15
C THR A 19 -1.51 -23.62 11.22
N THR A 20 -2.57 -23.24 11.94
CA THR A 20 -2.94 -21.83 12.13
C THR A 20 -1.95 -21.08 13.02
N LEU A 21 -1.40 -21.73 14.05
CA LEU A 21 -0.40 -21.12 14.95
C LEU A 21 0.92 -20.88 14.21
N VAL A 22 1.36 -21.82 13.36
CA VAL A 22 2.56 -21.66 12.52
C VAL A 22 2.40 -20.49 11.54
N ARG A 23 1.17 -20.23 11.05
CA ARG A 23 0.89 -19.11 10.12
C ARG A 23 0.95 -17.73 10.80
N LEU A 24 0.81 -17.65 12.13
CA LEU A 24 0.87 -16.38 12.87
C LEU A 24 2.30 -15.99 13.31
N GLY A 25 3.25 -16.92 13.29
CA GLY A 25 4.56 -16.75 13.94
C GLY A 25 5.78 -16.71 13.03
N SER A 26 5.66 -16.32 11.76
CA SER A 26 6.81 -16.19 10.86
C SER A 26 7.10 -14.73 10.54
N GLY A 27 7.82 -14.08 11.45
CA GLY A 27 8.57 -12.86 11.12
C GLY A 27 9.64 -13.19 10.08
N GLY A 28 9.69 -12.43 8.99
CA GLY A 28 10.74 -12.59 7.99
C GLY A 28 12.12 -12.25 8.56
N PRO A 29 13.22 -12.62 7.89
CA PRO A 29 14.57 -12.25 8.33
C PRO A 29 14.72 -10.74 8.56
N GLU A 30 14.00 -9.93 7.79
CA GLU A 30 13.97 -8.46 7.83
C GLU A 30 13.35 -7.88 9.13
N GLU A 31 12.50 -8.63 9.84
CA GLU A 31 11.94 -8.17 11.12
C GLU A 31 13.00 -8.11 12.22
N ASN A 32 14.03 -8.97 12.15
CA ASN A 32 15.18 -8.93 13.05
C ASN A 32 16.03 -7.66 12.86
N GLU A 33 15.94 -7.02 11.70
CA GLU A 33 16.57 -5.73 11.38
C GLU A 33 15.66 -4.53 11.70
N GLY A 34 14.50 -4.77 12.33
CA GLY A 34 13.55 -3.73 12.71
C GLY A 34 12.68 -3.20 11.57
N VAL A 35 12.65 -3.90 10.42
CA VAL A 35 11.81 -3.56 9.28
C VAL A 35 10.45 -4.22 9.45
N LYS A 36 9.37 -3.42 9.53
CA LYS A 36 7.99 -3.91 9.69
C LYS A 36 7.11 -3.47 8.54
N TYR A 37 6.93 -4.38 7.58
CA TYR A 37 6.10 -4.14 6.40
C TYR A 37 4.63 -3.85 6.72
N ALA A 38 3.96 -3.17 5.78
CA ALA A 38 2.52 -2.99 5.82
C ALA A 38 1.80 -4.33 5.67
N ASN A 39 0.78 -4.56 6.50
CA ASN A 39 -0.13 -5.69 6.32
C ASN A 39 -1.19 -5.37 5.24
N LYS A 40 -1.93 -6.39 4.80
CA LYS A 40 -2.94 -6.23 3.74
C LYS A 40 -4.01 -5.18 4.05
N CYS A 41 -4.40 -5.04 5.31
CA CYS A 41 -5.40 -4.04 5.72
C CYS A 41 -4.83 -2.62 5.66
N GLU A 42 -3.57 -2.42 6.07
CA GLU A 42 -2.89 -1.13 5.97
C GLU A 42 -2.70 -0.70 4.52
N VAL A 43 -2.25 -1.62 3.66
CA VAL A 43 -2.14 -1.38 2.21
C VAL A 43 -3.52 -1.02 1.63
N CYS A 44 -4.54 -1.83 1.91
CA CYS A 44 -5.90 -1.61 1.42
C CYS A 44 -6.46 -0.25 1.88
N LYS A 45 -6.23 0.14 3.14
CA LYS A 45 -6.65 1.44 3.68
C LYS A 45 -6.06 2.60 2.88
N ILE A 46 -4.75 2.57 2.65
CA ILE A 46 -4.04 3.64 1.93
C ILE A 46 -4.51 3.69 0.47
N VAL A 47 -4.48 2.56 -0.22
CA VAL A 47 -4.90 2.46 -1.62
C VAL A 47 -6.35 2.91 -1.81
N SER A 48 -7.26 2.48 -0.94
CA SER A 48 -8.68 2.86 -1.05
C SER A 48 -8.88 4.35 -0.85
N HIS A 49 -8.17 4.95 0.11
CA HIS A 49 -8.23 6.38 0.36
C HIS A 49 -7.70 7.19 -0.83
N GLU A 50 -6.54 6.80 -1.39
CA GLU A 50 -5.95 7.46 -2.57
C GLU A 50 -6.81 7.27 -3.82
N LEU A 51 -7.36 6.08 -4.03
CA LEU A 51 -8.28 5.80 -5.14
C LEU A 51 -9.53 6.66 -5.04
N GLN A 52 -10.12 6.76 -3.85
CA GLN A 52 -11.29 7.60 -3.63
C GLN A 52 -10.99 9.06 -3.98
N ALA A 53 -9.91 9.62 -3.41
CA ALA A 53 -9.51 11.00 -3.68
C ALA A 53 -9.30 11.23 -5.19
N ARG A 54 -8.65 10.29 -5.89
CA ARG A 54 -8.40 10.42 -7.33
C ARG A 54 -9.67 10.30 -8.17
N LEU A 55 -10.60 9.43 -7.79
CA LEU A 55 -11.89 9.31 -8.48
C LEU A 55 -12.79 10.53 -8.26
N GLU A 56 -12.71 11.19 -7.11
CA GLU A 56 -13.40 12.45 -6.81
C GLU A 56 -12.85 13.62 -7.64
N GLU A 57 -11.53 13.69 -7.80
CA GLU A 57 -10.87 14.68 -8.65
C GLU A 57 -11.21 14.48 -10.14
N THR A 58 -11.03 13.26 -10.67
CA THR A 58 -11.34 12.95 -12.07
C THR A 58 -12.84 13.02 -12.39
N GLY A 59 -13.71 12.78 -11.41
CA GLY A 59 -15.16 12.80 -11.60
C GLY A 59 -15.72 14.16 -12.03
N LYS A 60 -14.95 15.24 -11.81
CA LYS A 60 -15.30 16.61 -12.21
C LYS A 60 -15.12 16.84 -13.72
N VAL A 61 -14.29 16.04 -14.39
CA VAL A 61 -13.99 16.15 -15.83
C VAL A 61 -15.21 15.75 -16.67
N GLN A 62 -15.67 16.65 -17.54
CA GLN A 62 -16.80 16.42 -18.46
C GLN A 62 -16.32 16.10 -19.88
N GLU A 63 -15.42 15.13 -20.01
CA GLU A 63 -14.91 14.66 -21.30
C GLU A 63 -15.77 13.51 -21.86
N VAL A 64 -15.90 13.44 -23.18
CA VAL A 64 -16.57 12.36 -23.91
C VAL A 64 -15.56 11.69 -24.83
N LEU A 65 -15.39 10.39 -24.65
CA LEU A 65 -14.50 9.55 -25.45
C LEU A 65 -15.28 8.98 -26.64
N GLU A 66 -14.65 9.00 -27.82
CA GLU A 66 -15.13 8.27 -29.00
C GLU A 66 -14.35 6.96 -29.15
N ILE A 67 -15.06 5.84 -29.17
CA ILE A 67 -14.46 4.50 -29.20
C ILE A 67 -14.66 3.90 -30.59
N GLY A 68 -13.56 3.44 -31.20
CA GLY A 68 -13.55 2.65 -32.42
C GLY A 68 -12.75 3.27 -33.57
N TYR A 69 -12.28 2.41 -34.47
CA TYR A 69 -11.66 2.75 -35.75
C TYR A 69 -12.66 2.38 -36.85
N SER A 70 -13.15 3.34 -37.62
CA SER A 70 -14.02 3.07 -38.78
C SER A 70 -13.19 3.20 -40.05
N LEU A 71 -13.15 2.14 -40.87
CA LEU A 71 -12.62 2.19 -42.24
C LEU A 71 -13.69 2.66 -43.24
N ASP A 72 -14.96 2.42 -42.91
CA ASP A 72 -16.11 2.90 -43.66
C ASP A 72 -16.92 3.85 -42.76
N ASP A 73 -16.99 5.14 -43.09
CA ASP A 73 -17.63 6.23 -42.32
C ASP A 73 -19.17 6.12 -42.17
N VAL A 74 -19.74 4.94 -42.40
CA VAL A 74 -21.18 4.70 -42.52
C VAL A 74 -21.87 4.54 -41.15
N LYS A 75 -21.13 4.22 -40.08
CA LYS A 75 -21.71 4.04 -38.72
C LYS A 75 -21.20 5.07 -37.72
N PRO A 76 -22.08 5.67 -36.89
CA PRO A 76 -21.67 6.62 -35.87
C PRO A 76 -20.82 5.93 -34.81
N LYS A 77 -19.69 6.57 -34.44
CA LYS A 77 -18.78 6.08 -33.39
C LYS A 77 -19.50 6.00 -32.05
N LYS A 78 -19.18 4.98 -31.26
CA LYS A 78 -19.74 4.83 -29.92
C LYS A 78 -19.11 5.89 -29.00
N LYS A 79 -19.95 6.66 -28.31
CA LYS A 79 -19.51 7.70 -27.37
C LYS A 79 -19.74 7.23 -25.94
N THR A 80 -18.77 7.46 -25.06
CA THR A 80 -18.93 7.25 -23.61
C THR A 80 -18.36 8.45 -22.85
N GLN A 81 -18.91 8.72 -21.67
CA GLN A 81 -18.35 9.77 -20.81
C GLN A 81 -17.09 9.24 -20.13
N TYR A 82 -16.01 10.02 -20.09
CA TYR A 82 -14.75 9.66 -19.43
C TYR A 82 -14.98 9.19 -17.99
N LYS A 83 -15.84 9.88 -17.24
CA LYS A 83 -16.21 9.53 -15.85
C LYS A 83 -16.85 8.15 -15.67
N LYS A 84 -17.40 7.57 -16.74
CA LYS A 84 -18.00 6.23 -16.76
C LYS A 84 -17.16 5.21 -17.54
N SER A 85 -16.00 5.62 -18.04
CA SER A 85 -15.12 4.75 -18.82
C SER A 85 -14.25 3.88 -17.91
N GLU A 86 -13.92 2.69 -18.40
CA GLU A 86 -12.90 1.82 -17.80
C GLU A 86 -11.51 2.47 -17.88
N LEU A 87 -11.24 3.23 -18.95
CA LEU A 87 -10.00 3.99 -19.14
C LEU A 87 -9.70 4.87 -17.91
N ARG A 88 -10.70 5.62 -17.42
CA ARG A 88 -10.54 6.44 -16.20
C ARG A 88 -10.10 5.61 -15.00
N LEU A 89 -10.65 4.41 -14.83
CA LEU A 89 -10.30 3.55 -13.70
C LEU A 89 -8.84 3.10 -13.80
N VAL A 90 -8.40 2.64 -14.98
CA VAL A 90 -7.01 2.22 -15.23
C VAL A 90 -6.04 3.37 -14.98
N GLU A 91 -6.28 4.54 -15.59
CA GLU A 91 -5.46 5.73 -15.38
C GLU A 91 -5.43 6.16 -13.90
N SER A 92 -6.58 6.09 -13.21
CA SER A 92 -6.64 6.43 -11.78
C SER A 92 -5.81 5.46 -10.94
N LEU A 93 -5.85 4.16 -11.24
CA LEU A 93 -5.10 3.14 -10.53
C LEU A 93 -3.58 3.29 -10.73
N GLU A 94 -3.13 3.56 -11.97
CA GLU A 94 -1.71 3.75 -12.28
C GLU A 94 -1.12 4.95 -11.53
N ASN A 95 -1.88 6.05 -11.43
CA ASN A 95 -1.42 7.27 -10.75
C ASN A 95 -1.27 7.12 -9.22
N ILE A 96 -1.95 6.14 -8.59
CA ILE A 96 -1.85 5.92 -7.14
C ILE A 96 -0.49 5.34 -6.75
N CYS A 97 0.12 4.54 -7.62
CA CYS A 97 1.42 3.89 -7.37
C CYS A 97 2.52 4.89 -6.96
N ASP A 98 2.52 6.07 -7.57
CA ASP A 98 3.51 7.11 -7.26
C ASP A 98 3.13 7.91 -6.03
N LYS A 99 1.83 8.05 -5.73
CA LYS A 99 1.34 8.66 -4.48
C LYS A 99 1.69 7.86 -3.24
N ILE A 100 1.78 6.53 -3.36
CA ILE A 100 2.24 5.67 -2.26
C ILE A 100 3.66 6.04 -1.81
N LEU A 101 4.53 6.50 -2.71
CA LEU A 101 5.91 6.89 -2.37
C LEU A 101 6.00 8.21 -1.58
N GLU A 102 4.92 8.98 -1.50
CA GLU A 102 4.84 10.19 -0.67
C GLU A 102 4.58 9.87 0.82
N TYR A 103 4.31 8.61 1.16
CA TYR A 103 4.11 8.17 2.53
C TYR A 103 5.44 7.89 3.22
N ASN A 104 5.45 8.10 4.54
CA ASN A 104 6.55 7.77 5.42
C ASN A 104 6.09 6.85 6.54
N ILE A 105 7.05 6.13 7.11
CA ILE A 105 6.84 5.34 8.32
C ILE A 105 7.11 6.19 9.57
N HIS A 106 6.07 6.34 10.37
CA HIS A 106 6.10 6.92 11.71
C HIS A 106 6.34 5.79 12.70
N LYS A 107 7.62 5.43 12.93
CA LYS A 107 8.00 4.35 13.85
C LYS A 107 7.54 4.60 15.29
N GLU A 108 7.24 5.85 15.63
CA GLU A 108 6.67 6.26 16.92
C GLU A 108 5.19 5.85 17.10
N ARG A 109 4.52 5.34 16.06
CA ARG A 109 3.11 4.92 16.09
C ARG A 109 2.99 3.42 15.86
N GLU A 110 2.08 2.78 16.60
CA GLU A 110 1.83 1.32 16.49
C GLU A 110 0.54 0.99 15.73
N ASP A 111 -0.33 1.96 15.53
CA ASP A 111 -1.62 1.80 14.86
C ASP A 111 -1.51 2.01 13.34
N SER A 112 -2.63 1.85 12.63
CA SER A 112 -2.69 2.02 11.17
C SER A 112 -2.39 3.44 10.67
N THR A 113 -2.15 4.42 11.56
CA THR A 113 -1.67 5.76 11.21
C THR A 113 -0.13 5.85 11.18
N ARG A 114 0.58 4.74 11.41
CA ARG A 114 2.04 4.65 11.25
C ARG A 114 2.51 4.89 9.81
N PHE A 115 1.63 4.74 8.83
CA PHE A 115 1.88 5.17 7.46
C PHE A 115 1.13 6.47 7.21
N ALA A 116 1.86 7.58 7.12
CA ALA A 116 1.28 8.89 6.86
C ALA A 116 2.25 9.74 6.03
N ARG A 117 1.71 10.75 5.35
CA ARG A 117 2.53 11.70 4.60
C ARG A 117 3.23 12.68 5.54
N GLY A 118 4.36 13.22 5.08
CA GLY A 118 5.16 14.16 5.83
C GLY A 118 6.16 13.50 6.78
N MET A 119 6.99 14.31 7.41
CA MET A 119 8.12 13.85 8.23
C MET A 119 7.65 13.29 9.57
N SER A 120 8.24 12.18 10.03
CA SER A 120 7.97 11.62 11.35
C SER A 120 8.48 12.52 12.47
N GLN A 121 7.93 12.37 13.68
CA GLN A 121 8.37 13.19 14.82
C GLN A 121 9.87 12.96 15.13
N THR A 122 10.32 11.71 14.98
CA THR A 122 11.72 11.33 15.15
C THR A 122 12.60 12.05 14.12
N PHE A 123 12.29 11.95 12.83
CA PHE A 123 13.11 12.61 11.80
C PHE A 123 13.07 14.14 11.90
N LYS A 124 11.93 14.73 12.28
CA LYS A 124 11.82 16.17 12.54
C LYS A 124 12.74 16.62 13.67
N THR A 125 12.85 15.80 14.72
CA THR A 125 13.77 16.04 15.83
C THR A 125 15.23 15.92 15.39
N LEU A 126 15.56 14.89 14.61
CA LEU A 126 16.92 14.66 14.11
C LEU A 126 17.39 15.80 13.19
N HIS A 127 16.58 16.20 12.21
CA HIS A 127 16.86 17.38 11.38
C HIS A 127 17.04 18.64 12.24
N GLY A 128 16.16 18.88 13.23
CA GLY A 128 16.29 20.03 14.13
C GLY A 128 17.53 20.01 15.04
N LEU A 129 18.13 18.84 15.29
CA LEU A 129 19.43 18.73 15.98
C LEU A 129 20.57 19.10 15.03
N VAL A 130 20.54 18.59 13.81
CA VAL A 130 21.51 18.92 12.75
C VAL A 130 21.49 20.42 12.45
N ASP A 131 20.32 21.03 12.35
CA ASP A 131 20.13 22.48 12.15
C ASP A 131 20.75 23.32 13.29
N LYS A 132 20.81 22.76 14.50
CA LYS A 132 21.45 23.39 15.67
C LYS A 132 22.96 23.14 15.74
N GLY A 133 23.54 22.48 14.74
CA GLY A 133 24.96 22.15 14.68
C GLY A 133 25.34 20.89 15.47
N VAL A 134 24.38 20.10 15.93
CA VAL A 134 24.65 18.81 16.58
C VAL A 134 24.97 17.78 15.50
N LYS A 135 26.12 17.11 15.62
CA LYS A 135 26.48 16.01 14.73
C LYS A 135 25.63 14.78 15.06
N VAL A 136 24.71 14.44 14.17
CA VAL A 136 23.93 13.20 14.21
C VAL A 136 24.49 12.26 13.15
N ASP A 137 24.87 11.05 13.56
CA ASP A 137 25.38 10.01 12.66
C ASP A 137 24.43 8.81 12.66
N LEU A 138 23.73 8.61 11.54
CA LEU A 138 22.83 7.47 11.32
C LEU A 138 23.49 6.37 10.48
N GLY A 139 24.75 6.53 10.07
CA GLY A 139 25.41 5.64 9.11
C GLY A 139 24.85 5.75 7.68
N ILE A 140 24.01 6.75 7.40
CA ILE A 140 23.47 7.07 6.07
C ILE A 140 23.65 8.57 5.76
N PRO A 141 24.03 8.94 4.52
CA PRO A 141 24.12 10.33 4.08
C PRO A 141 22.82 11.11 4.27
N LEU A 142 22.91 12.39 4.62
CA LEU A 142 21.76 13.27 4.88
C LEU A 142 20.79 13.36 3.68
N GLU A 143 21.32 13.29 2.45
CA GLU A 143 20.52 13.32 1.22
C GLU A 143 19.56 12.11 1.08
N LEU A 144 19.82 11.03 1.84
CA LEU A 144 19.02 9.82 1.84
C LEU A 144 17.98 9.77 2.98
N TRP A 145 18.00 10.72 3.92
CA TRP A 145 17.10 10.69 5.08
C TRP A 145 15.63 10.87 4.70
N ASP A 146 15.38 11.64 3.65
CA ASP A 146 14.02 11.94 3.17
C ASP A 146 13.60 11.05 1.98
N LYS A 147 14.38 10.00 1.67
CA LYS A 147 14.01 9.03 0.62
C LYS A 147 13.03 7.99 1.16
N PRO A 148 12.12 7.45 0.32
CA PRO A 148 11.18 6.42 0.74
C PRO A 148 11.89 5.22 1.35
N SER A 149 11.40 4.73 2.49
CA SER A 149 11.98 3.57 3.15
C SER A 149 11.66 2.27 2.41
N VAL A 150 12.32 1.18 2.80
CA VAL A 150 12.05 -0.17 2.27
C VAL A 150 10.62 -0.60 2.55
N GLU A 151 10.04 -0.24 3.70
CA GLU A 151 8.64 -0.52 4.02
C GLU A 151 7.68 0.15 3.03
N ILE A 152 7.94 1.40 2.65
CA ILE A 152 7.14 2.17 1.70
C ILE A 152 7.31 1.63 0.28
N THR A 153 8.55 1.34 -0.11
CA THR A 153 8.83 0.76 -1.43
C THR A 153 8.19 -0.62 -1.56
N LYS A 154 8.22 -1.44 -0.51
CA LYS A 154 7.53 -2.73 -0.47
C LYS A 154 6.01 -2.54 -0.56
N MET A 155 5.45 -1.57 0.15
CA MET A 155 4.02 -1.25 0.09
C MET A 155 3.57 -0.92 -1.34
N LYS A 156 4.39 -0.18 -2.13
CA LYS A 156 4.13 0.04 -3.56
C LYS A 156 4.02 -1.28 -4.33
N THR A 157 4.95 -2.20 -4.12
CA THR A 157 4.95 -3.51 -4.80
C THR A 157 3.82 -4.44 -4.37
N GLN A 158 3.22 -4.25 -3.18
CA GLN A 158 2.10 -5.07 -2.70
C GLN A 158 0.76 -4.67 -3.34
N PHE A 159 0.68 -3.47 -3.90
CA PHE A 159 -0.49 -2.98 -4.63
C PHE A 159 -0.50 -3.44 -6.10
N GLN A 160 0.68 -3.72 -6.68
CA GLN A 160 0.85 -4.23 -8.05
C GLN A 160 0.73 -5.76 -8.10
#